data_AF-A0A975ZMT6-F1
#
_entry.id   AF-A0A975ZMT6-F1
#
_cell.length_a   1.000
_cell.length_b   1.000
_cell.length_c   1.000
_cell.angle_alpha   90.00
_cell.angle_beta   90.00
_cell.angle_gamma   90.00
#
_symmetry.space_group_name_H-M   'P 1'
#
loop_
_entity.id
_entity.type
_entity.pdbx_description
1 polymer ?
#
loop_
_entity_poly.entity_id
_entity_poly.type
_entity_poly.pdbx_seq_one_letter_code
_entity_poly.pdbx_strand_id
1 'polypeptide(L)'
;MFCYPKLAGGTALATLMLAQTAAAEITPAQVWDDLRGYMQGYGYTVTAETVSDGDVLTLTDLTTTIPIPEDDVTVVMVMPELTLSATGDGAVDVAWPAEMPITFDIAEGDEQISATLLYETTDLEATVSGEPGATGWAYSASSARISLADLVVEGVSLPREVVRGEILLDGLVGTSQMTTGTLRDIAQEMKIGALSYDFAGRDPDNTDNTLLFQGGMTDLAYTGTGTLPVDMDSDDPMAVMAVMDVNGSFSYSGGSAQFNGVEDGEAASFASSSEGGSMGVSLAPEAWNFDFLVNGYDVQVQGGDLPFPVSLSAGELGGNFAMPVARSEAPQDIAAGLTLGDFQMNDLIWNIFDPAGQLPRDPATVQIDLTGKVRMLYDLFDPAQAEALEMAEVPAELHELTLNTLVVDAIGAVLTATGAFTFDNSDLQTFDGLPRPQGTLTAELRGANALIDKLVAMGLLPEEQAMGARMMMGMFAVNQGDDTLSSTLEVNEQGHVIANGQRIQ
;
A
#
# COMPACT_ATOMS: atom_id res chain seq x y z
N MET A 1 12.78 -6.00 -82.08
CA MET A 1 13.85 -6.11 -83.10
C MET A 1 15.17 -6.07 -82.35
N PHE A 2 15.89 -7.21 -82.29
CA PHE A 2 17.34 -7.41 -82.04
C PHE A 2 18.00 -6.66 -80.86
N CYS A 3 18.89 -7.20 -80.01
CA CYS A 3 19.61 -8.46 -79.91
C CYS A 3 20.33 -8.42 -78.55
N TYR A 4 20.44 -9.53 -77.82
CA TYR A 4 21.55 -9.73 -76.88
C TYR A 4 22.77 -10.26 -77.68
N PRO A 5 24.01 -9.98 -77.23
CA PRO A 5 24.80 -11.12 -76.76
C PRO A 5 25.66 -10.84 -75.51
N LYS A 6 26.04 -11.96 -74.89
CA LYS A 6 26.73 -12.13 -73.61
C LYS A 6 28.28 -12.03 -73.71
N LEU A 7 28.89 -12.06 -72.51
CA LEU A 7 30.26 -12.50 -72.11
C LEU A 7 31.29 -11.36 -71.98
N ALA A 8 32.13 -11.26 -70.94
CA ALA A 8 32.36 -12.03 -69.71
C ALA A 8 33.30 -11.23 -68.77
N GLY A 9 33.26 -11.53 -67.46
CA GLY A 9 34.44 -11.51 -66.60
C GLY A 9 34.49 -10.44 -65.50
N GLY A 10 34.61 -10.89 -64.24
CA GLY A 10 35.28 -10.14 -63.18
C GLY A 10 34.42 -9.75 -61.98
N THR A 11 34.40 -10.64 -60.98
CA THR A 11 34.13 -10.40 -59.55
C THR A 11 34.37 -8.97 -59.04
N ALA A 12 33.35 -8.38 -58.41
CA ALA A 12 33.50 -7.53 -57.22
C ALA A 12 32.19 -7.57 -56.40
N LEU A 13 32.38 -8.05 -55.17
CA LEU A 13 31.49 -8.30 -54.06
C LEU A 13 30.10 -7.64 -54.08
N ALA A 14 29.12 -8.50 -53.79
CA ALA A 14 27.86 -8.14 -53.16
C ALA A 14 28.13 -7.37 -51.85
N THR A 15 28.05 -6.04 -51.91
CA THR A 15 27.65 -5.21 -50.77
C THR A 15 26.13 -5.27 -50.65
N LEU A 16 25.62 -6.44 -50.30
CA LEU A 16 24.42 -6.48 -49.47
C LEU A 16 24.90 -5.97 -48.11
N MET A 17 24.78 -4.66 -47.91
CA MET A 17 24.55 -4.15 -46.56
C MET A 17 23.28 -4.83 -46.06
N LEU A 18 23.45 -5.99 -45.44
CA LEU A 18 22.62 -6.32 -44.29
C LEU A 18 22.90 -5.15 -43.35
N ALA A 19 21.99 -4.18 -43.33
CA ALA A 19 21.75 -3.47 -42.10
C ALA A 19 21.37 -4.57 -41.10
N GLN A 20 22.39 -5.19 -40.48
CA GLN A 20 22.23 -5.69 -39.14
C GLN A 20 21.75 -4.44 -38.41
N THR A 21 20.46 -4.38 -38.10
CA THR A 21 20.04 -3.72 -36.88
C THR A 21 21.02 -4.26 -35.85
N ALA A 22 22.02 -3.47 -35.48
CA ALA A 22 22.80 -3.76 -34.31
C ALA A 22 21.74 -3.85 -33.22
N ALA A 23 21.39 -5.08 -32.83
CA ALA A 23 20.65 -5.26 -31.60
C ALA A 23 21.49 -4.55 -30.55
N ALA A 24 20.87 -3.68 -29.77
CA ALA A 24 21.49 -3.15 -28.58
C ALA A 24 22.06 -4.36 -27.80
N GLU A 25 23.39 -4.43 -27.72
CA GLU A 25 24.11 -5.54 -27.10
C GLU A 25 24.66 -5.03 -25.78
N ILE A 26 24.20 -5.63 -24.69
CA ILE A 26 24.76 -5.39 -23.36
C ILE A 26 25.77 -6.49 -23.04
N THR A 27 26.92 -6.09 -22.50
CA THR A 27 28.00 -7.00 -22.13
C THR A 27 27.95 -7.35 -20.64
N PRO A 28 28.51 -8.49 -20.21
CA PRO A 28 28.61 -8.85 -18.78
C PRO A 28 29.23 -7.76 -17.92
N ALA A 29 30.26 -7.07 -18.42
CA ALA A 29 30.91 -5.97 -17.71
C ALA A 29 29.98 -4.76 -17.53
N GLN A 30 29.17 -4.44 -18.54
CA GLN A 30 28.18 -3.35 -18.45
C GLN A 30 27.04 -3.70 -17.49
N VAL A 31 26.55 -4.94 -17.49
CA VAL A 31 25.55 -5.39 -16.51
C VAL A 31 26.09 -5.25 -15.09
N TRP A 32 27.35 -5.64 -14.84
CA TRP A 32 27.96 -5.46 -13.53
C TRP A 32 28.11 -3.98 -13.15
N ASP A 33 28.60 -3.14 -14.06
CA ASP A 33 28.75 -1.71 -13.80
C ASP A 33 27.39 -1.06 -13.49
N ASP A 34 26.33 -1.43 -14.20
CA ASP A 34 24.96 -0.97 -13.98
C ASP A 34 24.42 -1.44 -12.62
N LEU A 35 24.58 -2.73 -12.26
CA LEU A 35 24.18 -3.28 -10.96
C LEU A 35 24.89 -2.59 -9.80
N ARG A 36 26.21 -2.44 -9.90
CA ARG A 36 27.02 -1.78 -8.87
C ARG A 36 26.63 -0.32 -8.74
N GLY A 37 26.47 0.39 -9.86
CA GLY A 37 26.04 1.79 -9.89
C GLY A 37 24.65 1.99 -9.28
N TYR A 38 23.71 1.09 -9.59
CA TYR A 38 22.38 1.07 -8.98
C TYR A 38 22.49 0.97 -7.46
N MET A 39 23.17 -0.06 -6.93
CA MET A 39 23.34 -0.25 -5.49
C MET A 39 24.03 0.96 -4.82
N GLN A 40 25.11 1.46 -5.41
CA GLN A 40 25.85 2.61 -4.86
C GLN A 40 25.01 3.90 -4.81
N GLY A 41 24.13 4.13 -5.79
CA GLY A 41 23.22 5.29 -5.81
C GLY A 41 22.21 5.33 -4.66
N TYR A 42 21.96 4.19 -4.00
CA TYR A 42 21.13 4.08 -2.79
C TYR A 42 21.96 3.98 -1.50
N GLY A 43 23.25 4.35 -1.54
CA GLY A 43 24.11 4.40 -0.36
C GLY A 43 24.79 3.07 0.02
N TYR A 44 24.67 2.02 -0.81
CA TYR A 44 25.38 0.77 -0.55
C TYR A 44 26.86 0.90 -0.89
N THR A 45 27.72 0.38 -0.01
CA THR A 45 29.10 0.06 -0.36
C THR A 45 29.15 -1.33 -0.97
N VAL A 46 29.78 -1.46 -2.14
CA VAL A 46 29.86 -2.71 -2.90
C VAL A 46 31.32 -3.06 -3.16
N THR A 47 31.74 -4.26 -2.78
CA THR A 47 33.09 -4.80 -3.06
C THR A 47 32.98 -6.19 -3.65
N ALA A 48 33.78 -6.51 -4.67
CA ALA A 48 33.87 -7.85 -5.24
C ALA A 48 35.23 -8.08 -5.91
N GLU A 49 35.71 -9.31 -5.92
CA GLU A 49 36.77 -9.75 -6.81
C GLU A 49 36.16 -10.11 -8.18
N THR A 50 36.85 -9.77 -9.27
CA THR A 50 36.33 -9.99 -10.62
C THR A 50 37.32 -10.76 -11.48
N VAL A 51 36.84 -11.78 -12.16
CA VAL A 51 37.61 -12.57 -13.13
C VAL A 51 36.83 -12.60 -14.44
N SER A 52 37.45 -12.11 -15.51
CA SER A 52 36.88 -12.14 -16.85
C SER A 52 37.56 -13.21 -17.70
N ASP A 53 36.77 -14.07 -18.33
CA ASP A 53 37.21 -15.08 -19.28
C ASP A 53 36.30 -15.06 -20.51
N GLY A 54 36.74 -14.37 -21.58
CA GLY A 54 35.96 -14.21 -22.80
C GLY A 54 34.64 -13.48 -22.56
N ASP A 55 33.54 -14.16 -22.86
CA ASP A 55 32.17 -13.65 -22.74
C ASP A 55 31.54 -13.93 -21.37
N VAL A 56 32.36 -14.30 -20.37
CA VAL A 56 31.94 -14.59 -18.99
C VAL A 56 32.68 -13.67 -18.02
N LEU A 57 31.93 -13.10 -17.08
CA LEU A 57 32.45 -12.36 -15.93
C LEU A 57 31.97 -13.04 -14.65
N THR A 58 32.91 -13.54 -13.85
CA THR A 58 32.64 -14.13 -12.55
C THR A 58 33.05 -13.15 -11.46
N LEU A 59 32.16 -12.94 -10.51
CA LEU A 59 32.37 -12.14 -9.32
C LEU A 59 32.40 -13.05 -8.10
N THR A 60 33.42 -12.92 -7.27
CA THR A 60 33.56 -13.69 -6.03
C THR A 60 33.71 -12.76 -4.84
N ASP A 61 33.30 -13.26 -3.66
CA ASP A 61 33.34 -12.51 -2.40
C ASP A 61 32.61 -11.15 -2.51
N LEU A 62 31.50 -11.12 -3.26
CA LEU A 62 30.69 -9.93 -3.43
C LEU A 62 30.05 -9.60 -2.09
N THR A 63 30.38 -8.43 -1.55
CA THR A 63 29.86 -7.93 -0.29
C THR A 63 29.17 -6.59 -0.53
N THR A 64 27.93 -6.51 -0.04
CA THR A 64 27.13 -5.28 0.00
C THR A 64 26.94 -4.87 1.45
N THR A 65 27.24 -3.61 1.76
CA THR A 65 27.11 -3.07 3.10
C THR A 65 26.30 -1.78 3.07
N ILE A 66 25.33 -1.66 3.96
CA ILE A 66 24.58 -0.43 4.17
C ILE A 66 24.59 -0.08 5.67
N PRO A 67 25.10 1.11 6.05
CA PRO A 67 24.95 1.60 7.42
C PRO A 67 23.52 2.10 7.63
N ILE A 68 22.93 1.80 8.79
CA ILE A 68 21.67 2.38 9.26
C ILE A 68 22.04 3.46 10.28
N PRO A 69 22.00 4.76 9.90
CA PRO A 69 22.59 5.83 10.71
C PRO A 69 21.91 6.05 12.06
N GLU A 70 20.64 5.69 12.19
CA GLU A 70 19.84 5.98 13.39
C GLU A 70 20.17 5.04 14.56
N ASP A 71 20.66 3.83 14.29
CA ASP A 71 20.79 2.75 15.29
C ASP A 71 22.22 2.17 15.42
N ASP A 72 23.25 2.78 14.81
CA ASP A 72 24.61 2.21 14.70
C ASP A 72 24.64 0.76 14.12
N VAL A 73 23.59 0.38 13.38
CA VAL A 73 23.46 -0.95 12.78
C VAL A 73 24.15 -1.00 11.42
N THR A 74 24.90 -2.07 11.17
CA THR A 74 25.46 -2.35 9.85
C THR A 74 24.85 -3.63 9.30
N VAL A 75 24.21 -3.53 8.13
CA VAL A 75 23.70 -4.70 7.42
C VAL A 75 24.72 -5.13 6.39
N VAL A 76 25.14 -6.40 6.44
CA VAL A 76 26.09 -6.98 5.50
C VAL A 76 25.43 -8.14 4.77
N MET A 77 25.42 -8.06 3.45
CA MET A 77 25.01 -9.16 2.57
C MET A 77 26.24 -9.70 1.87
N VAL A 78 26.43 -11.02 1.93
CA VAL A 78 27.55 -11.70 1.28
C VAL A 78 26.99 -12.63 0.21
N MET A 79 27.50 -12.47 -1.01
CA MET A 79 27.19 -13.31 -2.14
C MET A 79 28.46 -14.02 -2.59
N PRO A 80 28.52 -15.36 -2.45
CA PRO A 80 29.75 -16.12 -2.66
C PRO A 80 30.26 -16.04 -4.09
N GLU A 81 29.36 -16.19 -5.06
CA GLU A 81 29.67 -16.12 -6.48
C GLU A 81 28.47 -15.60 -7.27
N LEU A 82 28.71 -14.67 -8.20
CA LEU A 82 27.76 -14.22 -9.21
C LEU A 82 28.43 -14.39 -10.58
N THR A 83 27.77 -15.08 -11.51
CA THR A 83 28.30 -15.28 -12.86
C THR A 83 27.42 -14.59 -13.90
N LEU A 84 28.04 -13.77 -14.74
CA LEU A 84 27.41 -13.03 -15.84
C LEU A 84 27.94 -13.57 -17.16
N SER A 85 27.06 -14.09 -18.02
CA SER A 85 27.46 -14.75 -19.27
C SER A 85 26.70 -14.19 -20.47
N ALA A 86 27.39 -13.77 -21.53
CA ALA A 86 26.70 -13.34 -22.74
C ALA A 86 26.02 -14.54 -23.43
N THR A 87 24.77 -14.35 -23.87
CA THR A 87 23.94 -15.38 -24.53
C THR A 87 24.20 -15.48 -26.03
N GLY A 88 24.92 -14.50 -26.61
CA GLY A 88 25.25 -14.42 -28.04
C GLY A 88 24.15 -13.81 -28.92
N ASP A 89 23.00 -13.44 -28.35
CA ASP A 89 21.91 -12.71 -29.01
C ASP A 89 21.78 -11.24 -28.55
N GLY A 90 22.77 -10.76 -27.79
CA GLY A 90 22.83 -9.39 -27.27
C GLY A 90 22.35 -9.25 -25.81
N ALA A 91 21.99 -10.35 -25.16
CA ALA A 91 21.62 -10.41 -23.75
C ALA A 91 22.73 -11.04 -22.87
N VAL A 92 22.53 -10.96 -21.56
CA VAL A 92 23.42 -11.51 -20.53
C VAL A 92 22.59 -12.29 -19.53
N ASP A 93 22.93 -13.56 -19.34
CA ASP A 93 22.39 -14.39 -18.27
C ASP A 93 23.10 -14.07 -16.95
N VAL A 94 22.31 -13.98 -15.88
CA VAL A 94 22.75 -13.66 -14.52
C VAL A 94 22.51 -14.87 -13.63
N ALA A 95 23.56 -15.62 -13.35
CA ALA A 95 23.54 -16.78 -12.48
C ALA A 95 23.85 -16.36 -11.04
N TRP A 96 22.80 -16.23 -10.23
CA TRP A 96 22.88 -16.00 -8.79
C TRP A 96 23.22 -17.29 -8.06
N PRO A 97 23.87 -17.22 -6.89
CA PRO A 97 24.06 -18.40 -6.06
C PRO A 97 22.71 -18.82 -5.45
N ALA A 98 22.53 -20.13 -5.29
CA ALA A 98 21.29 -20.68 -4.74
C ALA A 98 21.05 -20.26 -3.28
N GLU A 99 22.12 -19.92 -2.55
CA GLU A 99 22.12 -19.56 -1.14
C GLU A 99 22.89 -18.24 -0.94
N MET A 100 22.25 -17.28 -0.27
CA MET A 100 22.81 -15.96 0.04
C MET A 100 22.59 -15.63 1.53
N PRO A 101 23.62 -15.72 2.37
CA PRO A 101 23.53 -15.31 3.77
C PRO A 101 23.50 -13.78 3.91
N ILE A 102 22.61 -13.30 4.76
CA ILE A 102 22.45 -11.89 5.14
C ILE A 102 22.68 -11.81 6.65
N THR A 103 23.71 -11.09 7.06
CA THR A 103 24.10 -10.94 8.47
C THR A 103 23.76 -9.56 8.98
N PHE A 104 23.18 -9.52 10.17
CA PHE A 104 22.82 -8.32 10.91
C PHE A 104 23.62 -8.33 12.20
N ASP A 105 24.34 -7.24 12.46
CA ASP A 105 24.97 -7.01 13.76
C ASP A 105 24.40 -5.72 14.35
N ILE A 106 23.76 -5.85 15.50
CA ILE A 106 23.13 -4.77 16.26
C ILE A 106 23.85 -4.67 17.60
N ALA A 107 24.31 -3.46 17.93
CA ALA A 107 24.93 -3.16 19.20
C ALA A 107 24.16 -2.03 19.88
N GLU A 108 23.42 -2.34 20.95
CA GLU A 108 22.71 -1.34 21.74
C GLU A 108 23.30 -1.29 23.15
N GLY A 109 24.13 -0.26 23.42
CA GLY A 109 24.84 -0.16 24.70
C GLY A 109 25.85 -1.30 24.91
N ASP A 110 25.59 -2.15 25.91
CA ASP A 110 26.39 -3.36 26.18
C ASP A 110 25.79 -4.61 25.53
N GLU A 111 24.57 -4.54 24.96
CA GLU A 111 23.88 -5.68 24.36
C GLU A 111 24.34 -5.91 22.93
N GLN A 112 24.74 -7.13 22.60
CA GLN A 112 25.16 -7.53 21.26
C GLN A 112 24.24 -8.61 20.70
N ILE A 113 23.57 -8.28 19.59
CA ILE A 113 22.69 -9.18 18.85
C ILE A 113 23.27 -9.40 17.46
N SER A 114 23.43 -10.66 17.07
CA SER A 114 23.84 -11.04 15.71
C SER A 114 22.82 -12.01 15.13
N ALA A 115 22.30 -11.72 13.94
CA ALA A 115 21.32 -12.57 13.25
C ALA A 115 21.80 -12.90 11.84
N THR A 116 21.62 -14.14 11.41
CA THR A 116 21.84 -14.56 10.03
C THR A 116 20.52 -14.99 9.41
N LEU A 117 20.08 -14.28 8.37
CA LEU A 117 19.02 -14.74 7.48
C LEU A 117 19.66 -15.46 6.29
N LEU A 118 18.99 -16.49 5.78
CA LEU A 118 19.38 -17.18 4.56
C LEU A 118 18.32 -16.93 3.49
N TYR A 119 18.75 -16.34 2.38
CA TYR A 119 17.95 -16.21 1.17
C TYR A 119 18.29 -17.35 0.22
N GLU A 120 17.33 -18.23 -0.04
CA GLU A 120 17.47 -19.40 -0.89
C GLU A 120 16.57 -19.27 -2.11
N THR A 121 17.05 -19.68 -3.28
CA THR A 121 16.22 -19.72 -4.49
C THR A 121 16.33 -21.08 -5.18
N THR A 122 15.24 -21.51 -5.81
CA THR A 122 15.19 -22.75 -6.61
C THR A 122 14.83 -22.39 -8.04
N ASP A 123 15.65 -22.88 -8.98
CA ASP A 123 15.52 -22.61 -10.42
C ASP A 123 15.42 -21.10 -10.75
N LEU A 124 16.23 -20.27 -10.06
CA LEU A 124 16.31 -18.84 -10.37
C LEU A 124 16.99 -18.65 -11.73
N GLU A 125 16.23 -18.11 -12.67
CA GLU A 125 16.70 -17.68 -13.97
C GLU A 125 16.55 -16.16 -14.05
N ALA A 126 17.58 -15.46 -14.52
CA ALA A 126 17.55 -14.03 -14.73
C ALA A 126 18.36 -13.68 -15.99
N THR A 127 17.77 -12.86 -16.85
CA THR A 127 18.41 -12.41 -18.09
C THR A 127 18.25 -10.89 -18.22
N VAL A 128 19.32 -10.23 -18.61
CA VAL A 128 19.39 -8.79 -18.88
C VAL A 128 19.55 -8.57 -20.38
N SER A 129 18.78 -7.67 -20.94
CA SER A 129 18.79 -7.31 -22.36
C SER A 129 18.76 -5.79 -22.54
N GLY A 130 19.04 -5.31 -23.75
CA GLY A 130 19.02 -3.88 -24.07
C GLY A 130 20.41 -3.29 -24.22
N GLU A 131 20.57 -2.02 -23.88
CA GLU A 131 21.84 -1.29 -23.94
C GLU A 131 22.18 -0.65 -22.59
N PRO A 132 23.45 -0.30 -22.34
CA PRO A 132 23.82 0.43 -21.14
C PRO A 132 22.96 1.69 -20.95
N GLY A 133 22.38 1.84 -19.76
CA GLY A 133 21.46 2.93 -19.45
C GLY A 133 20.01 2.72 -19.91
N ALA A 134 19.68 1.65 -20.62
CA ALA A 134 18.32 1.23 -20.96
C ALA A 134 18.23 -0.31 -20.95
N THR A 135 18.05 -0.88 -19.76
CA THR A 135 18.11 -2.33 -19.52
C THR A 135 16.73 -2.92 -19.26
N GLY A 136 16.49 -4.10 -19.82
CA GLY A 136 15.33 -4.93 -19.54
C GLY A 136 15.75 -6.20 -18.81
N TRP A 137 15.14 -6.44 -17.66
CA TRP A 137 15.31 -7.61 -16.81
C TRP A 137 14.10 -8.53 -16.96
N ALA A 138 14.35 -9.81 -17.17
CA ALA A 138 13.36 -10.86 -17.03
C ALA A 138 13.88 -11.86 -16.00
N TYR A 139 13.05 -12.25 -15.05
CA TYR A 139 13.42 -13.20 -14.00
C TYR A 139 12.27 -14.11 -13.62
N SER A 140 12.63 -15.33 -13.19
CA SER A 140 11.69 -16.28 -12.62
C SER A 140 12.38 -17.20 -11.63
N ALA A 141 11.63 -17.70 -10.65
CA ALA A 141 12.08 -18.75 -9.76
C ALA A 141 10.91 -19.68 -9.42
N SER A 142 11.19 -20.98 -9.33
CA SER A 142 10.23 -21.96 -8.80
C SER A 142 9.83 -21.59 -7.37
N SER A 143 10.82 -21.23 -6.54
CA SER A 143 10.59 -20.69 -5.20
C SER A 143 11.73 -19.78 -4.74
N ALA A 144 11.41 -18.84 -3.85
CA ALA A 144 12.39 -18.05 -3.10
C ALA A 144 12.02 -18.07 -1.61
N ARG A 145 12.97 -18.39 -0.74
CA ARG A 145 12.77 -18.48 0.71
C ARG A 145 13.70 -17.52 1.43
N ILE A 146 13.19 -16.80 2.41
CA ILE A 146 13.99 -16.10 3.42
C ILE A 146 13.75 -16.81 4.74
N SER A 147 14.80 -17.30 5.40
CA SER A 147 14.67 -18.00 6.69
C SER A 147 15.69 -17.55 7.72
N LEU A 148 15.34 -17.60 9.00
CA LEU A 148 16.28 -17.38 10.10
C LEU A 148 17.22 -18.58 10.20
N ALA A 149 18.48 -18.38 9.86
CA ALA A 149 19.51 -19.41 9.91
C ALA A 149 20.11 -19.54 11.31
N ASP A 150 20.48 -18.41 11.94
CA ASP A 150 21.07 -18.32 13.27
C ASP A 150 20.68 -17.00 13.95
N LEU A 151 20.53 -17.01 15.27
CA LEU A 151 20.33 -15.83 16.11
C LEU A 151 21.17 -15.98 17.37
N VAL A 152 22.04 -15.01 17.64
CA VAL A 152 22.94 -14.96 18.79
C VAL A 152 22.62 -13.72 19.61
N VAL A 153 22.33 -13.90 20.89
CA VAL A 153 22.08 -12.81 21.85
C VAL A 153 23.06 -12.97 23.00
N GLU A 154 23.81 -11.93 23.33
CA GLU A 154 24.82 -11.97 24.41
C GLU A 154 25.83 -13.11 24.26
N GLY A 155 26.19 -13.44 23.01
CA GLY A 155 27.09 -14.54 22.68
C GLY A 155 26.50 -15.96 22.81
N VAL A 156 25.18 -16.07 23.06
CA VAL A 156 24.45 -17.34 23.12
C VAL A 156 23.59 -17.52 21.87
N SER A 157 23.86 -18.57 21.10
CA SER A 157 23.03 -18.96 19.94
C SER A 157 21.71 -19.56 20.42
N LEU A 158 20.60 -19.01 19.93
CA LEU A 158 19.24 -19.47 20.18
C LEU A 158 18.85 -20.52 19.15
N PRO A 159 18.47 -21.74 19.58
CA PRO A 159 18.15 -22.81 18.65
C PRO A 159 16.79 -22.59 17.96
N ARG A 160 16.55 -23.27 16.83
CA ARG A 160 15.33 -23.12 16.03
C ARG A 160 14.04 -23.47 16.78
N GLU A 161 14.13 -24.27 17.84
CA GLU A 161 13.00 -24.59 18.73
C GLU A 161 12.60 -23.43 19.66
N VAL A 162 13.49 -22.45 19.84
CA VAL A 162 13.29 -21.21 20.60
C VAL A 162 12.82 -20.10 19.67
N VAL A 163 13.41 -19.99 18.47
CA VAL A 163 13.05 -18.93 17.52
C VAL A 163 13.20 -19.42 16.08
N ARG A 164 12.19 -19.19 15.26
CA ARG A 164 12.24 -19.42 13.82
C ARG A 164 11.44 -18.35 13.09
N GLY A 165 11.88 -18.07 11.87
CA GLY A 165 11.16 -17.23 10.93
C GLY A 165 11.43 -17.74 9.54
N GLU A 166 10.38 -17.85 8.73
CA GLU A 166 10.46 -18.18 7.32
C GLU A 166 9.42 -17.40 6.54
N ILE A 167 9.81 -16.92 5.37
CA ILE A 167 8.95 -16.42 4.31
C ILE A 167 9.27 -17.25 3.07
N LEU A 168 8.24 -17.77 2.41
CA LEU A 168 8.35 -18.56 1.18
C LEU A 168 7.47 -17.93 0.09
N LEU A 169 8.08 -17.68 -1.06
CA LEU A 169 7.44 -17.28 -2.30
C LEU A 169 7.48 -18.46 -3.27
N ASP A 170 6.33 -18.89 -3.76
CA ASP A 170 6.19 -19.94 -4.76
C ASP A 170 5.75 -19.37 -6.10
N GLY A 171 6.42 -19.77 -7.17
CA GLY A 171 6.11 -19.35 -8.54
C GLY A 171 6.28 -17.85 -8.75
N LEU A 172 7.54 -17.39 -8.69
CA LEU A 172 7.91 -16.00 -8.98
C LEU A 172 8.17 -15.84 -10.48
N VAL A 173 7.57 -14.82 -11.09
CA VAL A 173 7.92 -14.36 -12.42
C VAL A 173 7.79 -12.85 -12.48
N GLY A 174 8.75 -12.18 -13.11
CA GLY A 174 8.68 -10.73 -13.25
C GLY A 174 9.54 -10.20 -14.39
N THR A 175 9.23 -8.97 -14.74
CA THR A 175 9.99 -8.18 -15.70
C THR A 175 10.18 -6.78 -15.16
N SER A 176 11.35 -6.19 -15.39
CA SER A 176 11.62 -4.78 -15.08
C SER A 176 12.29 -4.12 -16.28
N GLN A 177 11.90 -2.89 -16.59
CA GLN A 177 12.58 -2.03 -17.55
C GLN A 177 13.12 -0.83 -16.81
N MET A 178 14.40 -0.54 -17.00
CA MET A 178 15.08 0.56 -16.34
C MET A 178 15.77 1.43 -17.38
N THR A 179 15.43 2.71 -17.42
CA THR A 179 16.13 3.72 -18.23
C THR A 179 16.77 4.74 -17.31
N THR A 180 18.07 4.97 -17.47
CA THR A 180 18.85 5.91 -16.65
C THR A 180 19.24 7.11 -17.50
N GLY A 181 18.64 8.27 -17.20
CA GLY A 181 18.98 9.57 -17.75
C GLY A 181 19.39 10.55 -16.65
N THR A 182 18.75 11.72 -16.60
CA THR A 182 18.86 12.62 -15.43
C THR A 182 18.14 12.05 -14.21
N LEU A 183 17.00 11.39 -14.44
CA LEU A 183 16.28 10.58 -13.48
C LEU A 183 16.32 9.12 -13.98
N ARG A 184 15.94 8.20 -13.11
CA ARG A 184 15.80 6.78 -13.40
C ARG A 184 14.33 6.45 -13.56
N ASP A 185 13.95 6.05 -14.76
CA ASP A 185 12.62 5.54 -15.06
C ASP A 185 12.61 4.03 -14.92
N ILE A 186 11.60 3.50 -14.23
CA ILE A 186 11.41 2.09 -13.92
C ILE A 186 9.99 1.71 -14.31
N ALA A 187 9.82 0.57 -14.97
CA ALA A 187 8.53 -0.08 -15.16
C ALA A 187 8.66 -1.55 -14.79
N GLN A 188 7.82 -2.04 -13.89
CA GLN A 188 7.93 -3.38 -13.33
C GLN A 188 6.58 -4.09 -13.32
N GLU A 189 6.62 -5.37 -13.68
CA GLU A 189 5.51 -6.31 -13.49
C GLU A 189 6.04 -7.53 -12.75
N MET A 190 5.29 -8.02 -11.77
CA MET A 190 5.66 -9.19 -10.98
C MET A 190 4.41 -10.00 -10.63
N LYS A 191 4.54 -11.33 -10.66
CA LYS A 191 3.53 -12.27 -10.18
C LYS A 191 4.16 -13.30 -9.27
N ILE A 192 3.45 -13.63 -8.21
CA ILE A 192 3.82 -14.68 -7.25
C ILE A 192 2.61 -15.57 -7.07
N GLY A 193 2.76 -16.88 -7.31
CA GLY A 193 1.68 -17.85 -7.17
C GLY A 193 1.18 -17.95 -5.73
N ALA A 194 2.10 -18.05 -4.76
CA ALA A 194 1.77 -17.99 -3.35
C ALA A 194 2.88 -17.34 -2.53
N LEU A 195 2.49 -16.61 -1.49
CA LEU A 195 3.36 -16.13 -0.42
C LEU A 195 2.90 -16.81 0.87
N SER A 196 3.82 -17.35 1.64
CA SER A 196 3.54 -17.86 2.99
C SER A 196 4.61 -17.41 3.97
N TYR A 197 4.23 -17.29 5.23
CA TYR A 197 5.15 -16.98 6.32
C TYR A 197 4.83 -17.80 7.56
N ASP A 198 5.87 -18.17 8.32
CA ASP A 198 5.79 -18.84 9.62
C ASP A 198 6.88 -18.24 10.51
N PHE A 199 6.45 -17.58 11.58
CA PHE A 199 7.30 -17.08 12.64
C PHE A 199 6.87 -17.75 13.94
N ALA A 200 7.82 -18.27 14.71
CA ALA A 200 7.53 -18.77 16.03
C ALA A 200 8.64 -18.42 17.01
N GLY A 201 8.24 -18.17 18.25
CA GLY A 201 9.10 -17.82 19.36
C GLY A 201 8.70 -18.58 20.61
N ARG A 202 9.66 -18.85 21.47
CA ARG A 202 9.48 -19.34 22.83
C ARG A 202 10.49 -18.62 23.70
N ASP A 203 10.04 -18.11 24.83
CA ASP A 203 10.93 -17.45 25.79
C ASP A 203 11.92 -18.51 26.36
N PRO A 204 13.25 -18.26 26.30
CA PRO A 204 14.25 -19.19 26.81
C PRO A 204 14.23 -19.31 28.34
N ASP A 205 13.81 -18.27 29.06
CA ASP A 205 13.75 -18.22 30.52
C ASP A 205 12.41 -18.75 31.05
N ASN A 206 11.33 -18.57 30.29
CA ASN A 206 10.00 -19.12 30.58
C ASN A 206 9.41 -19.89 29.39
N THR A 207 9.71 -21.19 29.29
CA THR A 207 9.32 -22.01 28.12
C THR A 207 7.81 -22.17 27.90
N ASP A 208 6.98 -21.80 28.88
CA ASP A 208 5.52 -21.77 28.72
C ASP A 208 5.07 -20.56 27.88
N ASN A 209 5.90 -19.51 27.81
CA ASN A 209 5.64 -18.34 26.99
C ASN A 209 6.03 -18.65 25.53
N THR A 210 5.03 -18.62 24.64
CA THR A 210 5.17 -19.00 23.24
C THR A 210 4.45 -18.04 22.32
N LEU A 211 4.90 -17.95 21.08
CA LEU A 211 4.31 -17.14 20.04
C LEU A 211 4.42 -17.88 18.70
N LEU A 212 3.36 -17.84 17.91
CA LEU A 212 3.27 -18.33 16.54
C LEU A 212 2.51 -17.31 15.72
N PHE A 213 3.09 -16.89 14.60
CA PHE A 213 2.46 -16.02 13.63
C PHE A 213 2.69 -16.61 12.23
N GLN A 214 1.61 -17.01 11.56
CA GLN A 214 1.68 -17.65 10.26
C GLN A 214 0.57 -17.17 9.35
N GLY A 215 0.76 -17.25 8.05
CA GLY A 215 -0.24 -16.81 7.08
C GLY A 215 0.26 -16.88 5.66
N GLY A 216 -0.50 -16.29 4.76
CA GLY A 216 -0.14 -16.26 3.36
C GLY A 216 -1.15 -15.56 2.46
N MET A 217 -0.74 -15.38 1.22
CA MET A 217 -1.52 -14.81 0.13
C MET A 217 -1.36 -15.68 -1.12
N THR A 218 -2.35 -15.63 -2.02
CA THR A 218 -2.36 -16.39 -3.28
C THR A 218 -2.61 -15.48 -4.47
N ASP A 219 -2.04 -15.86 -5.61
CA ASP A 219 -2.15 -15.16 -6.89
C ASP A 219 -1.83 -13.66 -6.77
N LEU A 220 -0.66 -13.34 -6.20
CA LEU A 220 -0.22 -11.97 -6.03
C LEU A 220 0.22 -11.42 -7.39
N ALA A 221 -0.20 -10.20 -7.70
CA ALA A 221 0.27 -9.47 -8.87
C ALA A 221 0.58 -8.03 -8.51
N TYR A 222 1.71 -7.55 -9.02
CA TYR A 222 2.16 -6.18 -8.91
C TYR A 222 2.46 -5.63 -10.31
N THR A 223 2.03 -4.40 -10.56
CA THR A 223 2.47 -3.61 -11.71
C THR A 223 2.77 -2.20 -11.22
N GLY A 224 3.86 -1.61 -11.68
CA GLY A 224 4.19 -0.25 -11.32
C GLY A 224 5.14 0.42 -12.29
N THR A 225 5.11 1.75 -12.26
CA THR A 225 6.06 2.64 -12.93
C THR A 225 6.60 3.62 -11.91
N GLY A 226 7.85 4.04 -12.07
CA GLY A 226 8.49 5.00 -11.18
C GLY A 226 9.52 5.84 -11.90
N THR A 227 9.58 7.12 -11.58
CA THR A 227 10.68 8.02 -11.92
C THR A 227 11.32 8.44 -10.61
N LEU A 228 12.58 8.07 -10.43
CA LEU A 228 13.35 8.27 -9.19
C LEU A 228 14.63 9.06 -9.47
N PRO A 229 15.16 9.81 -8.48
CA PRO A 229 16.55 10.27 -8.52
C PRO A 229 17.52 9.09 -8.78
N VAL A 230 18.59 9.35 -9.53
CA VAL A 230 19.66 8.35 -9.72
C VAL A 230 20.44 8.12 -8.42
N ASP A 231 20.63 9.21 -7.67
CA ASP A 231 21.23 9.23 -6.34
C ASP A 231 20.17 9.67 -5.33
N MET A 232 19.91 8.82 -4.33
CA MET A 232 19.00 9.17 -3.24
C MET A 232 19.77 9.86 -2.12
N ASP A 233 19.59 11.17 -2.00
CA ASP A 233 20.13 11.93 -0.87
C ASP A 233 19.24 11.72 0.35
N SER A 234 19.67 10.85 1.27
CA SER A 234 18.94 10.58 2.52
C SER A 234 18.93 11.78 3.47
N ASP A 235 19.83 12.75 3.29
CA ASP A 235 19.90 13.95 4.12
C ASP A 235 18.87 15.02 3.70
N ASP A 236 18.30 14.91 2.49
CA ASP A 236 17.24 15.78 1.98
C ASP A 236 16.06 14.97 1.37
N PRO A 237 15.24 14.33 2.22
CA PRO A 237 14.12 13.52 1.75
C PRO A 237 13.08 14.34 0.99
N MET A 238 12.98 15.65 1.25
CA MET A 238 12.03 16.53 0.57
C MET A 238 12.46 16.79 -0.88
N ALA A 239 13.76 16.95 -1.15
CA ALA A 239 14.28 17.04 -2.51
C ALA A 239 14.03 15.76 -3.33
N VAL A 240 14.08 14.59 -2.70
CA VAL A 240 13.69 13.32 -3.32
C VAL A 240 12.21 13.34 -3.69
N MET A 241 11.33 13.67 -2.73
CA MET A 241 9.88 13.69 -2.95
C MET A 241 9.47 14.68 -4.05
N ALA A 242 10.19 15.79 -4.21
CA ALA A 242 9.90 16.82 -5.20
C ALA A 242 10.07 16.38 -6.67
N VAL A 243 10.80 15.28 -6.92
CA VAL A 243 11.02 14.74 -8.29
C VAL A 243 10.53 13.31 -8.47
N MET A 244 10.09 12.68 -7.38
CA MET A 244 9.61 11.30 -7.39
C MET A 244 8.20 11.23 -7.96
N ASP A 245 8.02 10.40 -8.99
CA ASP A 245 6.71 10.03 -9.53
C ASP A 245 6.61 8.51 -9.53
N VAL A 246 5.78 7.94 -8.65
CA VAL A 246 5.58 6.51 -8.51
C VAL A 246 4.10 6.18 -8.69
N ASN A 247 3.80 5.18 -9.49
CA ASN A 247 2.49 4.58 -9.62
C ASN A 247 2.61 3.07 -9.47
N GLY A 248 1.87 2.48 -8.55
CA GLY A 248 1.89 1.04 -8.29
C GLY A 248 0.51 0.51 -7.97
N SER A 249 0.22 -0.68 -8.46
CA SER A 249 -0.98 -1.44 -8.09
C SER A 249 -0.60 -2.85 -7.68
N PHE A 250 -1.17 -3.29 -6.56
CA PHE A 250 -1.04 -4.62 -6.00
C PHE A 250 -2.42 -5.30 -5.97
N SER A 251 -2.46 -6.61 -6.21
CA SER A 251 -3.68 -7.42 -6.07
C SER A 251 -3.36 -8.85 -5.63
N TYR A 252 -4.35 -9.50 -5.02
CA TYR A 252 -4.27 -10.90 -4.58
C TYR A 252 -5.68 -11.53 -4.56
N SER A 253 -5.77 -12.87 -4.64
CA SER A 253 -7.05 -13.60 -4.75
C SER A 253 -7.50 -14.30 -3.46
N GLY A 254 -6.63 -14.44 -2.48
CA GLY A 254 -6.98 -15.00 -1.18
C GLY A 254 -5.89 -14.73 -0.16
N GLY A 255 -6.28 -14.38 1.06
CA GLY A 255 -5.37 -14.03 2.15
C GLY A 255 -5.77 -14.74 3.44
N SER A 256 -4.78 -15.07 4.27
CA SER A 256 -5.02 -15.53 5.64
C SER A 256 -3.88 -15.13 6.57
N ALA A 257 -4.21 -14.91 7.83
CA ALA A 257 -3.24 -14.71 8.89
C ALA A 257 -3.73 -15.39 10.17
N GLN A 258 -2.79 -15.89 10.96
CA GLN A 258 -3.04 -16.53 12.23
C GLN A 258 -1.95 -16.18 13.23
N PHE A 259 -2.37 -15.82 14.43
CA PHE A 259 -1.53 -15.66 15.59
C PHE A 259 -2.01 -16.61 16.70
N ASN A 260 -1.07 -17.24 17.40
CA ASN A 260 -1.33 -17.93 18.67
C ASN A 260 -0.18 -17.62 19.62
N GLY A 261 -0.49 -17.19 20.82
CA GLY A 261 0.51 -16.92 21.86
C GLY A 261 0.04 -17.37 23.23
N VAL A 262 1.00 -17.62 24.10
CA VAL A 262 0.80 -17.82 25.53
C VAL A 262 1.79 -16.93 26.25
N GLU A 263 1.33 -16.14 27.20
CA GLU A 263 2.16 -15.29 28.06
C GLU A 263 1.70 -15.47 29.50
N ASP A 264 2.60 -15.89 30.39
CA ASP A 264 2.34 -16.13 31.81
C ASP A 264 1.11 -17.01 32.10
N GLY A 265 0.86 -17.98 31.20
CA GLY A 265 -0.27 -18.92 31.27
C GLY A 265 -1.57 -18.39 30.66
N GLU A 266 -1.59 -17.16 30.16
CA GLU A 266 -2.71 -16.55 29.44
C GLU A 266 -2.53 -16.76 27.94
N ALA A 267 -3.48 -17.48 27.32
CA ALA A 267 -3.45 -17.73 25.89
C ALA A 267 -4.19 -16.63 25.13
N ALA A 268 -3.65 -16.22 23.98
CA ALA A 268 -4.25 -15.32 23.02
C ALA A 268 -4.14 -15.90 21.60
N SER A 269 -5.16 -15.69 20.77
CA SER A 269 -5.18 -16.10 19.38
C SER A 269 -5.94 -15.11 18.53
N PHE A 270 -5.49 -14.98 17.28
CA PHE A 270 -6.12 -14.19 16.25
C PHE A 270 -6.10 -15.00 14.96
N ALA A 271 -7.16 -14.95 14.18
CA ALA A 271 -7.19 -15.52 12.84
C ALA A 271 -7.98 -14.59 11.92
N SER A 272 -7.50 -14.42 10.69
CA SER A 272 -8.22 -13.69 9.65
C SER A 272 -8.13 -14.38 8.30
N SER A 273 -9.12 -14.10 7.45
CA SER A 273 -9.15 -14.50 6.04
C SER A 273 -9.75 -13.41 5.17
N SER A 274 -9.34 -13.37 3.90
CA SER A 274 -9.94 -12.53 2.87
C SER A 274 -10.12 -13.29 1.54
N GLU A 275 -11.17 -12.96 0.79
CA GLU A 275 -11.47 -13.48 -0.56
C GLU A 275 -10.74 -12.71 -1.68
N GLY A 276 -9.71 -11.95 -1.32
CA GLY A 276 -8.90 -11.16 -2.24
C GLY A 276 -9.00 -9.66 -2.01
N GLY A 277 -8.22 -8.91 -2.77
CA GLY A 277 -8.17 -7.46 -2.64
C GLY A 277 -7.20 -6.80 -3.59
N SER A 278 -7.19 -5.48 -3.56
CA SER A 278 -6.28 -4.64 -4.33
C SER A 278 -5.87 -3.41 -3.54
N MET A 279 -4.73 -2.84 -3.91
CA MET A 279 -4.24 -1.56 -3.40
C MET A 279 -3.59 -0.80 -4.53
N GLY A 280 -3.98 0.46 -4.71
CA GLY A 280 -3.37 1.41 -5.62
C GLY A 280 -2.64 2.50 -4.84
N VAL A 281 -1.44 2.87 -5.31
CA VAL A 281 -0.64 3.97 -4.77
C VAL A 281 -0.12 4.79 -5.94
N SER A 282 -0.33 6.10 -5.89
CA SER A 282 0.33 7.05 -6.78
C SER A 282 0.87 8.21 -5.96
N LEU A 283 2.19 8.40 -6.01
CA LEU A 283 2.90 9.47 -5.32
C LEU A 283 3.66 10.26 -6.39
N ALA A 284 3.11 11.40 -6.79
CA ALA A 284 3.73 12.31 -7.75
C ALA A 284 3.92 13.70 -7.11
N PRO A 285 4.80 14.56 -7.68
CA PRO A 285 4.99 15.91 -7.17
C PRO A 285 3.71 16.76 -7.24
N GLU A 286 2.78 16.44 -8.14
CA GLU A 286 1.54 17.19 -8.32
C GLU A 286 0.41 16.73 -7.39
N ALA A 287 0.23 15.41 -7.23
CA ALA A 287 -0.88 14.83 -6.52
C ALA A 287 -0.59 13.42 -6.01
N TRP A 288 -1.21 13.08 -4.88
CA TRP A 288 -1.13 11.76 -4.26
C TRP A 288 -2.48 11.08 -4.28
N ASN A 289 -2.47 9.79 -4.59
CA ASN A 289 -3.66 8.94 -4.61
C ASN A 289 -3.36 7.62 -3.90
N PHE A 290 -4.31 7.18 -3.09
CA PHE A 290 -4.30 5.90 -2.41
C PHE A 290 -5.68 5.28 -2.52
N ASP A 291 -5.76 4.01 -2.88
CA ASP A 291 -6.99 3.24 -2.83
C ASP A 291 -6.70 1.82 -2.34
N PHE A 292 -7.68 1.23 -1.67
CA PHE A 292 -7.64 -0.18 -1.32
C PHE A 292 -9.04 -0.78 -1.35
N LEU A 293 -9.07 -2.09 -1.58
CA LEU A 293 -10.25 -2.93 -1.54
C LEU A 293 -9.88 -4.29 -0.94
N VAL A 294 -10.69 -4.78 -0.03
CA VAL A 294 -10.64 -6.14 0.51
C VAL A 294 -12.03 -6.73 0.44
N ASN A 295 -12.16 -7.89 -0.21
CA ASN A 295 -13.42 -8.60 -0.35
C ASN A 295 -13.48 -9.75 0.67
N GLY A 296 -14.67 -9.97 1.24
CA GLY A 296 -14.97 -11.10 2.12
C GLY A 296 -13.96 -11.25 3.24
N TYR A 297 -13.97 -10.32 4.21
CA TYR A 297 -13.01 -10.30 5.32
C TYR A 297 -13.63 -10.89 6.58
N ASP A 298 -12.98 -11.89 7.17
CA ASP A 298 -13.36 -12.50 8.45
C ASP A 298 -12.23 -12.33 9.46
N VAL A 299 -12.58 -12.02 10.71
CA VAL A 299 -11.64 -11.96 11.83
C VAL A 299 -12.21 -12.69 13.03
N GLN A 300 -11.35 -13.42 13.72
CA GLN A 300 -11.62 -14.10 14.97
C GLN A 300 -10.52 -13.76 15.97
N VAL A 301 -10.90 -13.38 17.18
CA VAL A 301 -9.99 -13.07 18.29
C VAL A 301 -10.46 -13.81 19.52
N GLN A 302 -9.52 -14.44 20.24
CA GLN A 302 -9.79 -15.11 21.50
C GLN A 302 -8.62 -14.90 22.46
N GLY A 303 -8.91 -14.76 23.74
CA GLY A 303 -7.89 -14.68 24.80
C GLY A 303 -7.63 -13.27 25.31
N GLY A 304 -6.58 -13.13 26.14
CA GLY A 304 -6.37 -11.96 26.99
C GLY A 304 -7.54 -11.72 27.95
N ASP A 305 -7.88 -10.46 28.21
CA ASP A 305 -9.01 -10.06 29.05
C ASP A 305 -10.40 -10.30 28.42
N LEU A 306 -10.48 -10.90 27.23
CA LEU A 306 -11.76 -11.17 26.57
C LEU A 306 -12.51 -12.34 27.24
N PRO A 307 -13.72 -12.12 27.78
CA PRO A 307 -14.48 -13.17 28.47
C PRO A 307 -15.01 -14.27 27.53
N PHE A 308 -15.01 -14.04 26.22
CA PHE A 308 -15.42 -14.99 25.18
C PHE A 308 -14.81 -14.62 23.82
N PRO A 309 -14.83 -15.54 22.83
CA PRO A 309 -14.32 -15.27 21.48
C PRO A 309 -15.13 -14.19 20.75
N VAL A 310 -14.42 -13.28 20.12
CA VAL A 310 -14.95 -12.23 19.25
C VAL A 310 -14.78 -12.68 17.81
N SER A 311 -15.85 -12.61 17.02
CA SER A 311 -15.78 -12.82 15.58
C SER A 311 -16.58 -11.75 14.87
N LEU A 312 -15.93 -11.16 13.87
CA LEU A 312 -16.42 -10.06 13.04
C LEU A 312 -16.22 -10.45 11.57
N SER A 313 -17.11 -10.02 10.70
CA SER A 313 -16.94 -10.17 9.26
C SER A 313 -17.45 -8.95 8.50
N ALA A 314 -16.96 -8.75 7.29
CA ALA A 314 -17.41 -7.72 6.36
C ALA A 314 -17.37 -8.29 4.94
N GLY A 315 -18.40 -8.01 4.14
CA GLY A 315 -18.42 -8.38 2.72
C GLY A 315 -17.43 -7.56 1.89
N GLU A 316 -17.24 -6.29 2.27
CA GLU A 316 -16.33 -5.37 1.59
C GLU A 316 -15.71 -4.39 2.60
N LEU A 317 -14.40 -4.18 2.49
CA LEU A 317 -13.70 -3.05 3.08
C LEU A 317 -13.04 -2.27 1.95
N GLY A 318 -13.37 -0.99 1.81
CA GLY A 318 -12.83 -0.17 0.74
C GLY A 318 -12.51 1.23 1.22
N GLY A 319 -11.52 1.85 0.60
CA GLY A 319 -11.22 3.25 0.86
C GLY A 319 -10.46 3.87 -0.30
N ASN A 320 -10.63 5.16 -0.48
CA ASN A 320 -9.82 5.95 -1.40
C ASN A 320 -9.54 7.33 -0.82
N PHE A 321 -8.42 7.90 -1.22
CA PHE A 321 -8.01 9.24 -0.89
C PHE A 321 -7.19 9.81 -2.03
N ALA A 322 -7.53 11.02 -2.48
CA ALA A 322 -6.83 11.73 -3.54
C ALA A 322 -6.68 13.20 -3.14
N MET A 323 -5.45 13.71 -3.18
CA MET A 323 -5.18 15.12 -2.89
C MET A 323 -4.08 15.70 -3.80
N PRO A 324 -4.24 16.95 -4.28
CA PRO A 324 -3.13 17.70 -4.85
C PRO A 324 -2.14 18.07 -3.73
N VAL A 325 -0.85 18.08 -4.06
CA VAL A 325 0.23 18.39 -3.10
C VAL A 325 1.11 19.55 -3.57
N ALA A 326 1.09 19.85 -4.86
CA ALA A 326 1.73 21.03 -5.43
C ALA A 326 0.84 22.28 -5.31
N ARG A 327 1.48 23.44 -5.16
CA ARG A 327 0.82 24.75 -5.22
C ARG A 327 0.17 24.98 -6.58
N SER A 328 -1.03 25.56 -6.60
CA SER A 328 -1.72 25.92 -7.85
C SER A 328 -2.49 27.24 -7.76
N GLU A 329 -2.61 27.94 -8.89
CA GLU A 329 -3.50 29.10 -9.03
C GLU A 329 -4.96 28.69 -9.27
N ALA A 330 -5.19 27.50 -9.80
CA ALA A 330 -6.52 26.97 -10.10
C ALA A 330 -6.94 25.88 -9.10
N PRO A 331 -8.23 25.76 -8.75
CA PRO A 331 -8.72 24.64 -7.95
C PRO A 331 -8.49 23.29 -8.66
N GLN A 332 -8.03 22.31 -7.91
CA GLN A 332 -7.75 20.92 -8.32
C GLN A 332 -8.63 19.95 -7.54
N ASP A 333 -8.87 18.78 -8.12
CA ASP A 333 -9.80 17.81 -7.56
C ASP A 333 -9.23 17.11 -6.32
N ILE A 334 -10.11 16.82 -5.37
CA ILE A 334 -9.87 15.94 -4.22
C ILE A 334 -10.94 14.86 -4.18
N ALA A 335 -10.60 13.71 -3.61
CA ALA A 335 -11.55 12.65 -3.31
C ALA A 335 -11.23 11.99 -1.97
N ALA A 336 -12.28 11.56 -1.27
CA ALA A 336 -12.16 10.73 -0.07
C ALA A 336 -13.36 9.81 0.01
N GLY A 337 -13.13 8.51 0.10
CA GLY A 337 -14.17 7.51 0.25
C GLY A 337 -13.81 6.44 1.26
N LEU A 338 -14.83 5.91 1.93
CA LEU A 338 -14.72 4.79 2.86
C LEU A 338 -15.98 3.92 2.72
N THR A 339 -15.76 2.61 2.62
CA THR A 339 -16.81 1.58 2.58
C THR A 339 -16.51 0.50 3.61
N LEU A 340 -17.49 0.26 4.48
CA LEU A 340 -17.63 -0.93 5.31
C LEU A 340 -18.94 -1.59 4.89
N GLY A 341 -18.88 -2.57 4.00
CA GLY A 341 -20.03 -3.27 3.44
C GLY A 341 -20.32 -4.58 4.17
N ASP A 342 -21.60 -4.84 4.41
CA ASP A 342 -22.10 -6.10 4.98
C ASP A 342 -21.40 -6.55 6.28
N PHE A 343 -21.11 -5.59 7.17
CA PHE A 343 -20.49 -5.84 8.46
C PHE A 343 -21.40 -6.66 9.38
N GLN A 344 -20.84 -7.70 9.98
CA GLN A 344 -21.51 -8.59 10.91
C GLN A 344 -20.64 -8.86 12.13
N MET A 345 -21.30 -9.15 13.24
CA MET A 345 -20.67 -9.58 14.49
C MET A 345 -21.35 -10.85 14.99
N ASN A 346 -20.60 -11.68 15.72
CA ASN A 346 -21.12 -12.94 16.24
C ASN A 346 -22.22 -12.75 17.30
N ASP A 347 -23.03 -13.80 17.50
CA ASP A 347 -24.13 -13.80 18.47
C ASP A 347 -23.69 -13.55 19.91
N LEU A 348 -22.44 -13.90 20.25
CA LEU A 348 -21.89 -13.66 21.59
C LEU A 348 -21.80 -12.16 21.86
N ILE A 349 -21.29 -11.37 20.90
CA ILE A 349 -21.25 -9.91 21.01
C ILE A 349 -22.67 -9.34 21.05
N TRP A 350 -23.55 -9.78 20.15
CA TRP A 350 -24.96 -9.33 20.15
C TRP A 350 -25.65 -9.57 21.50
N ASN A 351 -25.40 -10.71 22.14
CA ASN A 351 -26.05 -11.06 23.41
C ASN A 351 -25.56 -10.25 24.61
N ILE A 352 -24.48 -9.47 24.49
CA ILE A 352 -24.05 -8.53 25.54
C ILE A 352 -25.06 -7.40 25.71
N PHE A 353 -25.59 -6.87 24.60
CA PHE A 353 -26.42 -5.66 24.59
C PHE A 353 -27.85 -5.88 24.08
N ASP A 354 -28.11 -6.96 23.34
CA ASP A 354 -29.45 -7.38 22.92
C ASP A 354 -29.66 -8.92 23.02
N PRO A 355 -29.64 -9.48 24.24
CA PRO A 355 -29.87 -10.92 24.46
C PRO A 355 -31.29 -11.38 24.09
N ALA A 356 -32.25 -10.46 24.01
CA ALA A 356 -33.62 -10.78 23.62
C ALA A 356 -33.82 -10.78 22.10
N GLY A 357 -32.84 -10.33 21.31
CA GLY A 357 -32.91 -10.25 19.86
C GLY A 357 -33.99 -9.29 19.36
N GLN A 358 -34.18 -8.15 20.05
CA GLN A 358 -35.17 -7.14 19.64
C GLN A 358 -34.68 -6.31 18.45
N LEU A 359 -33.38 -6.09 18.34
CA LEU A 359 -32.73 -5.35 17.27
C LEU A 359 -32.51 -6.26 16.05
N PRO A 360 -32.76 -5.77 14.82
CA PRO A 360 -32.40 -6.49 13.60
C PRO A 360 -30.89 -6.70 13.55
N ARG A 361 -30.48 -7.94 13.22
CA ARG A 361 -29.08 -8.36 13.11
C ARG A 361 -28.64 -8.54 11.66
N ASP A 362 -29.34 -7.90 10.72
CA ASP A 362 -28.97 -7.86 9.31
C ASP A 362 -27.58 -7.20 9.15
N PRO A 363 -26.80 -7.56 8.12
CA PRO A 363 -25.48 -6.97 7.87
C PRO A 363 -25.55 -5.45 7.78
N ALA A 364 -24.65 -4.76 8.49
CA ALA A 364 -24.60 -3.30 8.51
C ALA A 364 -23.70 -2.77 7.40
N THR A 365 -24.10 -1.68 6.75
CA THR A 365 -23.29 -0.99 5.73
C THR A 365 -23.09 0.47 6.12
N VAL A 366 -21.83 0.91 6.10
CA VAL A 366 -21.45 2.32 6.20
C VAL A 366 -20.63 2.67 4.97
N GLN A 367 -21.10 3.66 4.22
CA GLN A 367 -20.41 4.17 3.04
C GLN A 367 -20.44 5.69 3.04
N ILE A 368 -19.30 6.31 2.77
CA ILE A 368 -19.18 7.73 2.51
C ILE A 368 -18.29 7.93 1.28
N ASP A 369 -18.74 8.78 0.35
CA ASP A 369 -18.01 9.16 -0.85
C ASP A 369 -18.08 10.68 -1.03
N LEU A 370 -16.92 11.32 -0.98
CA LEU A 370 -16.73 12.75 -1.09
C LEU A 370 -15.82 13.06 -2.28
N THR A 371 -16.22 14.05 -3.06
CA THR A 371 -15.35 14.69 -4.07
C THR A 371 -15.37 16.19 -3.86
N GLY A 372 -14.34 16.89 -4.30
CA GLY A 372 -14.28 18.33 -4.11
C GLY A 372 -13.22 18.99 -4.95
N LYS A 373 -13.08 20.31 -4.77
CA LYS A 373 -12.02 21.11 -5.38
C LYS A 373 -11.34 21.95 -4.31
N VAL A 374 -10.02 21.87 -4.26
CA VAL A 374 -9.18 22.68 -3.38
C VAL A 374 -8.14 23.44 -4.19
N ARG A 375 -7.73 24.60 -3.71
CA ARG A 375 -6.61 25.35 -4.28
C ARG A 375 -5.46 25.36 -3.26
N MET A 376 -4.41 24.62 -3.58
CA MET A 376 -3.21 24.54 -2.75
C MET A 376 -2.49 25.90 -2.75
N LEU A 377 -2.31 26.48 -1.56
CA LEU A 377 -1.66 27.78 -1.39
C LEU A 377 -0.13 27.65 -1.31
N TYR A 378 0.31 26.49 -0.84
CA TYR A 378 1.70 26.12 -0.65
C TYR A 378 1.98 24.80 -1.34
N ASP A 379 3.25 24.57 -1.63
CA ASP A 379 3.73 23.25 -2.01
C ASP A 379 4.09 22.48 -0.75
N LEU A 380 3.48 21.31 -0.53
CA LEU A 380 3.66 20.54 0.69
C LEU A 380 5.04 19.91 0.80
N PHE A 381 5.75 19.74 -0.33
CA PHE A 381 7.03 19.06 -0.41
C PHE A 381 8.19 19.95 -0.86
N ASP A 382 7.97 21.27 -0.95
CA ASP A 382 9.02 22.25 -1.20
C ASP A 382 9.73 22.63 0.12
N PRO A 383 11.02 22.28 0.31
CA PRO A 383 11.79 22.66 1.49
C PRO A 383 11.80 24.18 1.73
N ALA A 384 11.72 24.99 0.67
CA ALA A 384 11.73 26.44 0.78
C ALA A 384 10.44 27.01 1.40
N GLN A 385 9.37 26.22 1.44
CA GLN A 385 8.07 26.61 1.98
C GLN A 385 7.75 25.97 3.33
N ALA A 386 8.60 25.07 3.85
CA ALA A 386 8.36 24.32 5.09
C ALA A 386 8.04 25.22 6.30
N GLU A 387 8.85 26.26 6.57
CA GLU A 387 8.60 27.21 7.67
C GLU A 387 7.29 27.99 7.47
N ALA A 388 6.97 28.37 6.22
CA ALA A 388 5.74 29.08 5.92
C ALA A 388 4.50 28.18 6.08
N LEU A 389 4.63 26.90 5.75
CA LEU A 389 3.59 25.88 5.91
C LEU A 389 3.31 25.60 7.39
N GLU A 390 4.35 25.48 8.22
CA GLU A 390 4.20 25.31 9.68
C GLU A 390 3.48 26.48 10.35
N MET A 391 3.65 27.69 9.81
CA MET A 391 2.98 28.90 10.29
C MET A 391 1.60 29.13 9.65
N ALA A 392 1.25 28.39 8.59
CA ALA A 392 -0.01 28.58 7.89
C ALA A 392 -1.16 27.90 8.64
N GLU A 393 -2.20 28.67 8.99
CA GLU A 393 -3.40 28.11 9.61
C GLU A 393 -4.20 27.22 8.64
N VAL A 394 -4.14 27.51 7.34
CA VAL A 394 -4.85 26.78 6.29
C VAL A 394 -3.95 26.64 5.05
N PRO A 395 -3.47 25.43 4.71
CA PRO A 395 -2.55 25.24 3.59
C PRO A 395 -3.24 25.18 2.20
N ALA A 396 -4.58 25.08 2.18
CA ALA A 396 -5.37 24.99 0.96
C ALA A 396 -6.76 25.63 1.13
N GLU A 397 -7.25 26.31 0.09
CA GLU A 397 -8.61 26.85 0.07
C GLU A 397 -9.61 25.83 -0.49
N LEU A 398 -10.66 25.54 0.24
CA LEU A 398 -11.77 24.70 -0.24
C LEU A 398 -12.67 25.53 -1.15
N HIS A 399 -12.95 25.05 -2.36
CA HIS A 399 -13.81 25.71 -3.34
C HIS A 399 -15.12 24.96 -3.56
N GLU A 400 -15.07 23.63 -3.60
CA GLU A 400 -16.24 22.77 -3.82
C GLU A 400 -16.14 21.51 -2.96
N LEU A 401 -17.28 21.03 -2.46
CA LEU A 401 -17.40 19.74 -1.80
C LEU A 401 -18.74 19.12 -2.17
N THR A 402 -18.70 17.89 -2.66
CA THR A 402 -19.85 17.08 -3.04
C THR A 402 -19.83 15.80 -2.22
N LEU A 403 -20.89 15.59 -1.46
CA LEU A 403 -21.23 14.29 -0.89
C LEU A 403 -21.98 13.50 -1.95
N ASN A 404 -21.26 12.64 -2.66
CA ASN A 404 -21.81 11.79 -3.71
C ASN A 404 -22.74 10.74 -3.11
N THR A 405 -22.34 10.15 -1.99
CA THR A 405 -23.09 9.13 -1.28
C THR A 405 -22.73 9.15 0.20
N LEU A 406 -23.73 9.16 1.06
CA LEU A 406 -23.67 8.69 2.44
C LEU A 406 -24.70 7.58 2.59
N VAL A 407 -24.30 6.42 3.09
CA VAL A 407 -25.20 5.34 3.50
C VAL A 407 -24.79 4.90 4.89
N VAL A 408 -25.75 4.85 5.81
CA VAL A 408 -25.63 4.16 7.09
C VAL A 408 -26.86 3.27 7.22
N ASP A 409 -26.71 1.99 6.90
CA ASP A 409 -27.71 0.95 7.06
C ASP A 409 -27.28 0.06 8.22
N ALA A 410 -27.96 0.20 9.37
CA ALA A 410 -27.62 -0.58 10.55
C ALA A 410 -28.81 -0.71 11.48
N ILE A 411 -28.95 -1.88 12.11
CA ILE A 411 -29.89 -2.10 13.23
C ILE A 411 -31.35 -1.75 12.86
N GLY A 412 -31.70 -1.92 11.58
CA GLY A 412 -33.03 -1.63 11.04
C GLY A 412 -33.35 -0.16 10.79
N ALA A 413 -32.35 0.73 10.82
CA ALA A 413 -32.47 2.11 10.38
C ALA A 413 -31.52 2.37 9.21
N VAL A 414 -31.99 3.15 8.23
CA VAL A 414 -31.22 3.51 7.04
C VAL A 414 -31.18 5.01 6.89
N LEU A 415 -29.99 5.60 6.91
CA LEU A 415 -29.73 6.98 6.55
C LEU A 415 -29.05 7.01 5.18
N THR A 416 -29.62 7.76 4.25
CA THR A 416 -28.95 8.10 2.99
C THR A 416 -28.84 9.61 2.88
N ALA A 417 -27.74 10.11 2.32
CA ALA A 417 -27.62 11.53 2.00
C ALA A 417 -26.75 11.79 0.77
N THR A 418 -27.05 12.89 0.10
CA THR A 418 -26.26 13.46 -1.01
C THR A 418 -26.29 14.97 -0.92
N GLY A 419 -25.24 15.64 -1.36
CA GLY A 419 -25.22 17.10 -1.33
C GLY A 419 -24.06 17.69 -2.09
N ALA A 420 -24.17 18.96 -2.43
CA ALA A 420 -23.13 19.70 -3.12
C ALA A 420 -23.08 21.14 -2.61
N PHE A 421 -21.88 21.61 -2.32
CA PHE A 421 -21.60 22.95 -1.81
C PHE A 421 -20.43 23.58 -2.56
N THR A 422 -20.56 24.87 -2.84
CA THR A 422 -19.46 25.77 -3.24
C THR A 422 -19.09 26.65 -2.06
N PHE A 423 -17.83 27.08 -1.98
CA PHE A 423 -17.29 27.80 -0.84
C PHE A 423 -16.70 29.15 -1.27
N ASP A 424 -17.18 30.23 -0.65
CA ASP A 424 -16.71 31.60 -0.89
C ASP A 424 -15.57 31.96 0.09
N ASN A 425 -14.33 31.78 -0.36
CA ASN A 425 -13.13 32.09 0.41
C ASN A 425 -12.93 33.61 0.67
N SER A 426 -13.75 34.49 0.09
CA SER A 426 -13.74 35.92 0.41
C SER A 426 -14.58 36.28 1.64
N ASP A 427 -15.47 35.37 2.07
CA ASP A 427 -16.34 35.53 3.24
C ASP A 427 -16.05 34.46 4.29
N LEU A 428 -15.05 34.76 5.13
CA LEU A 428 -14.68 33.94 6.29
C LEU A 428 -15.40 34.39 7.57
N GLN A 429 -16.25 35.43 7.51
CA GLN A 429 -16.87 36.01 8.71
C GLN A 429 -18.23 35.40 8.99
N THR A 430 -18.99 35.06 7.95
CA THR A 430 -20.35 34.53 8.09
C THR A 430 -20.39 33.18 8.82
N PHE A 431 -19.33 32.38 8.71
CA PHE A 431 -19.20 31.05 9.33
C PHE A 431 -17.92 30.92 10.19
N ASP A 432 -17.64 31.92 11.04
CA ASP A 432 -16.61 31.87 12.10
C ASP A 432 -15.24 31.33 11.65
N GLY A 433 -14.70 31.86 10.55
CA GLY A 433 -13.40 31.50 9.99
C GLY A 433 -13.47 30.48 8.85
N LEU A 434 -14.63 29.86 8.61
CA LEU A 434 -14.84 28.99 7.46
C LEU A 434 -15.35 29.78 6.25
N PRO A 435 -14.91 29.44 5.02
CA PRO A 435 -15.48 29.96 3.79
C PRO A 435 -16.99 29.75 3.76
N ARG A 436 -17.75 30.80 3.41
CA ARG A 436 -19.22 30.71 3.36
C ARG A 436 -19.65 29.62 2.36
N PRO A 437 -20.32 28.55 2.79
CA PRO A 437 -20.85 27.56 1.87
C PRO A 437 -22.11 28.08 1.19
N GLN A 438 -22.37 27.59 -0.02
CA GLN A 438 -23.63 27.75 -0.72
C GLN A 438 -23.94 26.43 -1.41
N GLY A 439 -25.15 25.91 -1.20
CA GLY A 439 -25.48 24.59 -1.74
C GLY A 439 -26.63 23.93 -1.02
N THR A 440 -26.76 22.63 -1.27
CA THR A 440 -27.87 21.84 -0.74
C THR A 440 -27.40 20.44 -0.36
N LEU A 441 -27.90 19.97 0.77
CA LEU A 441 -27.80 18.59 1.24
C LEU A 441 -29.20 18.02 1.34
N THR A 442 -29.40 16.82 0.79
CA THR A 442 -30.63 16.05 0.92
C THR A 442 -30.32 14.79 1.71
N ALA A 443 -31.19 14.45 2.66
CA ALA A 443 -31.07 13.25 3.46
C ALA A 443 -32.43 12.56 3.59
N GLU A 444 -32.41 11.23 3.60
CA GLU A 444 -33.56 10.39 3.90
C GLU A 444 -33.18 9.43 5.03
N LEU A 445 -34.01 9.39 6.07
CA LEU A 445 -33.86 8.53 7.23
C LEU A 445 -35.10 7.64 7.37
N ARG A 446 -34.90 6.32 7.36
CA ARG A 446 -35.96 5.31 7.45
C ARG A 446 -35.76 4.43 8.68
N GLY A 447 -36.85 4.03 9.33
CA GLY A 447 -36.82 3.08 10.44
C GLY A 447 -36.36 3.67 11.79
N ALA A 448 -36.07 4.98 11.84
CA ALA A 448 -35.52 5.61 13.03
C ALA A 448 -36.51 5.64 14.21
N ASN A 449 -37.81 5.87 13.99
CA ASN A 449 -38.75 5.86 15.11
C ASN A 449 -38.94 4.46 15.67
N ALA A 450 -38.99 3.44 14.80
CA ALA A 450 -39.06 2.04 15.21
C ALA A 450 -37.81 1.61 16.00
N LEU A 451 -36.61 2.04 15.57
CA LEU A 451 -35.38 1.82 16.32
C LEU A 451 -35.43 2.51 17.69
N ILE A 452 -35.84 3.77 17.76
CA ILE A 452 -36.01 4.50 19.03
C ILE A 452 -36.96 3.76 19.97
N ASP A 453 -38.11 3.27 19.48
CA ASP A 453 -39.07 2.53 20.29
C ASP A 453 -38.46 1.25 20.88
N LYS A 454 -37.66 0.52 20.09
CA LYS A 454 -36.94 -0.67 20.56
C LYS A 454 -35.91 -0.31 21.62
N LEU A 455 -35.10 0.72 21.39
CA LEU A 455 -34.07 1.16 22.36
C LEU A 455 -34.70 1.61 23.70
N VAL A 456 -35.85 2.28 23.65
CA VAL A 456 -36.62 2.65 24.85
C VAL A 456 -37.16 1.40 25.55
N ALA A 457 -37.76 0.46 24.80
CA ALA A 457 -38.30 -0.78 25.36
C ALA A 457 -37.21 -1.66 26.00
N MET A 458 -35.98 -1.61 25.48
CA MET A 458 -34.81 -2.28 26.04
C MET A 458 -34.20 -1.54 27.24
N GLY A 459 -34.61 -0.29 27.50
CA GLY A 459 -34.04 0.57 28.53
C GLY A 459 -32.65 1.13 28.19
N LEU A 460 -32.21 1.01 26.93
CA LEU A 460 -30.93 1.56 26.44
C LEU A 460 -31.02 3.05 26.14
N LEU A 461 -32.23 3.56 25.88
CA LEU A 461 -32.50 4.97 25.65
C LEU A 461 -33.60 5.47 26.60
N PRO A 462 -33.31 6.42 27.51
CA PRO A 462 -34.32 7.05 28.35
C PRO A 462 -35.43 7.72 27.52
N GLU A 463 -36.69 7.60 27.95
CA GLU A 463 -37.85 8.19 27.24
C GLU A 463 -37.72 9.69 26.98
N GLU A 464 -37.15 10.45 27.92
CA GLU A 464 -36.93 11.88 27.77
C GLU A 464 -35.95 12.21 26.64
N GLN A 465 -34.89 11.39 26.51
CA GLN A 465 -33.92 11.53 25.41
C GLN A 465 -34.53 11.11 24.07
N ALA A 466 -35.33 10.04 24.06
CA ALA A 466 -36.08 9.60 22.88
C ALA A 466 -37.05 10.69 22.38
N MET A 467 -37.78 11.34 23.30
CA MET A 467 -38.63 12.48 23.00
C MET A 467 -37.81 13.65 22.45
N GLY A 468 -36.66 13.97 23.06
CA GLY A 468 -35.74 15.00 22.57
C GLY A 468 -35.24 14.72 21.15
N ALA A 469 -34.83 13.49 20.87
CA ALA A 469 -34.38 13.06 19.54
C ALA A 469 -35.50 13.20 18.49
N ARG A 470 -36.72 12.77 18.82
CA ARG A 470 -37.89 12.93 17.94
C ARG A 470 -38.24 14.38 17.68
N MET A 471 -38.14 15.24 18.69
CA MET A 471 -38.37 16.68 18.53
C MET A 471 -37.32 17.29 17.60
N MET A 472 -36.04 16.93 17.75
CA MET A 472 -34.98 17.39 16.85
C MET A 472 -35.19 16.89 15.42
N MET A 473 -35.49 15.60 15.23
CA MET A 473 -35.82 15.06 13.92
C MET A 473 -37.02 15.78 13.28
N GLY A 474 -38.08 16.06 14.05
CA GLY A 474 -39.25 16.79 13.56
C GLY A 474 -39.00 18.29 13.28
N MET A 475 -37.94 18.87 13.85
CA MET A 475 -37.53 20.26 13.58
C MET A 475 -36.79 20.38 12.26
N PHE A 476 -35.99 19.37 11.88
CA PHE A 476 -35.12 19.42 10.71
C PHE A 476 -35.55 18.49 9.57
N ALA A 477 -36.54 17.63 9.76
CA ALA A 477 -37.04 16.72 8.74
C ALA A 477 -38.57 16.77 8.59
N VAL A 478 -39.03 16.43 7.39
CA VAL A 478 -40.43 16.28 7.03
C VAL A 478 -40.79 14.80 7.04
N ASN A 479 -41.90 14.45 7.69
CA ASN A 479 -42.41 13.08 7.70
C ASN A 479 -43.06 12.73 6.36
N GLN A 480 -42.60 11.64 5.74
CA GLN A 480 -43.07 11.14 4.44
C GLN A 480 -44.06 9.97 4.57
N GLY A 481 -44.35 9.52 5.80
CA GLY A 481 -45.12 8.31 6.10
C GLY A 481 -44.22 7.11 6.31
N ASP A 482 -44.79 5.99 6.80
CA ASP A 482 -44.12 4.69 6.94
C ASP A 482 -42.72 4.74 7.59
N ASP A 483 -42.60 5.49 8.69
CA ASP A 483 -41.34 5.73 9.43
C ASP A 483 -40.19 6.24 8.54
N THR A 484 -40.53 7.10 7.58
CA THR A 484 -39.58 7.76 6.68
C THR A 484 -39.60 9.27 6.91
N LEU A 485 -38.41 9.83 7.10
CA LEU A 485 -38.16 11.25 7.29
C LEU A 485 -37.24 11.74 6.17
N SER A 486 -37.60 12.84 5.51
CA SER A 486 -36.74 13.49 4.52
C SER A 486 -36.33 14.86 5.01
N SER A 487 -35.07 15.25 4.82
CA SER A 487 -34.59 16.60 5.10
C SER A 487 -33.90 17.18 3.87
N THR A 488 -34.14 18.47 3.63
CA THR A 488 -33.33 19.26 2.70
C THR A 488 -32.76 20.45 3.46
N LEU A 489 -31.45 20.51 3.55
CA LEU A 489 -30.71 21.62 4.12
C LEU A 489 -30.12 22.44 2.97
N GLU A 490 -30.42 23.73 2.94
CA GLU A 490 -29.92 24.68 1.96
C GLU A 490 -29.15 25.79 2.68
N VAL A 491 -28.00 26.18 2.13
CA VAL A 491 -27.33 27.43 2.47
C VAL A 491 -27.37 28.33 1.24
N ASN A 492 -27.99 29.50 1.37
CA ASN A 492 -28.14 30.43 0.26
C ASN A 492 -26.99 31.45 0.19
N GLU A 493 -27.01 32.30 -0.84
CA GLU A 493 -26.00 33.34 -1.07
C GLU A 493 -25.83 34.34 0.09
N GLN A 494 -26.83 34.46 0.96
CA GLN A 494 -26.80 35.36 2.12
C GLN A 494 -26.24 34.68 3.38
N GLY A 495 -25.83 33.41 3.28
CA GLY A 495 -25.39 32.60 4.41
C GLY A 495 -26.52 32.14 5.34
N HIS A 496 -27.78 32.29 4.91
CA HIS A 496 -28.90 31.79 5.69
C HIS A 496 -28.98 30.27 5.57
N VAL A 497 -29.16 29.60 6.71
CA VAL A 497 -29.34 28.16 6.76
C VAL A 497 -30.83 27.87 6.78
N ILE A 498 -31.29 27.08 5.82
CA ILE A 498 -32.70 26.79 5.56
C ILE A 498 -32.88 25.27 5.61
N ALA A 499 -33.72 24.80 6.54
CA ALA A 499 -34.13 23.40 6.59
C ALA A 499 -35.58 23.29 6.08
N ASN A 500 -35.81 22.51 5.03
CA ASN A 500 -37.13 22.25 4.45
C ASN A 500 -37.91 23.53 4.10
N GLY A 501 -37.21 24.55 3.58
CA GLY A 501 -37.78 25.86 3.24
C GLY A 501 -38.02 26.79 4.44
N GLN A 502 -37.68 26.38 5.66
CA GLN A 502 -37.73 27.22 6.86
C GLN A 502 -36.34 27.67 7.28
N ARG A 503 -36.15 28.98 7.43
CA ARG A 503 -34.88 29.52 7.91
C ARG A 503 -34.67 29.18 9.39
N ILE A 504 -33.52 28.60 9.68
CA ILE A 504 -33.11 28.17 11.03
C ILE A 504 -31.90 28.96 11.58
N GLN A 505 -31.12 29.61 10.70
CA GLN A 505 -30.02 30.52 11.05
C GLN A 505 -29.94 31.69 10.05
#